data_AF-A0A354UYE0-F1
#
_entry.id   AF-A0A354UYE0-F1
#
_cell.length_a   1.000
_cell.length_b   1.000
_cell.length_c   1.000
_cell.angle_alpha   90.00
_cell.angle_beta   90.00
_cell.angle_gamma   90.00
#
_symmetry.space_group_name_H-M   'P 1'
#
loop_
_entity.id
_entity.type
_entity.pdbx_description
1 polymer ?
#
loop_
_entity_poly.entity_id
_entity_poly.type
_entity_poly.pdbx_seq_one_letter_code
_entity_poly.pdbx_strand_id
1 'polypeptide(L)'
;MTIEPLLGVNDKDKALGFWTDANGNAHGFTYDTGSKSFIEVDIKGHMGTTTTAINNKGDIAGFVKDNGVDQGFIKDGNKVELLKGPKGSVMALGINNEDQAVGSFTDAAGQAHRFLFDDRLHQYAVINDPNGVKGQLAGFFLDKAGNTDGMLVQISTHHS
;
A
#
# COMPACT_ATOMS: atom_id res chain seq x y z
N MET A 1 16.32 9.09 13.34
CA MET A 1 15.31 8.04 13.19
C MET A 1 14.03 8.57 13.81
N THR A 2 13.09 8.93 12.96
CA THR A 2 11.70 9.22 13.35
C THR A 2 10.89 8.03 12.89
N ILE A 3 10.13 7.42 13.81
CA ILE A 3 9.18 6.37 13.49
C ILE A 3 7.88 7.07 13.09
N GLU A 4 7.41 6.84 11.87
CA GLU A 4 6.05 7.22 11.49
C GLU A 4 5.07 6.16 12.04
N PRO A 5 3.87 6.56 12.51
CA PRO A 5 2.95 5.68 13.23
C PRO A 5 2.58 4.42 12.42
N LEU A 6 2.26 3.33 13.11
CA LEU A 6 1.89 2.04 12.49
C LEU A 6 0.80 2.24 11.44
N LEU A 7 1.08 1.82 10.19
CA LEU A 7 0.19 2.02 9.04
C LEU A 7 -0.68 0.79 8.74
N GLY A 8 -0.44 -0.32 9.43
CA GLY A 8 -1.27 -1.51 9.28
C GLY A 8 -1.01 -2.48 10.43
N VAL A 9 -2.05 -3.21 10.82
CA VAL A 9 -1.98 -4.36 11.72
C VAL A 9 -2.88 -5.46 11.15
N ASN A 10 -2.41 -6.70 11.14
CA ASN A 10 -3.22 -7.85 10.75
C ASN A 10 -3.70 -8.65 11.98
N ASP A 11 -4.61 -9.59 11.76
CA ASP A 11 -5.22 -10.43 12.81
C ASP A 11 -4.23 -11.43 13.46
N LYS A 12 -2.95 -11.38 13.07
CA LYS A 12 -1.85 -12.19 13.60
C LYS A 12 -0.85 -11.35 14.38
N ASP A 13 -1.29 -10.22 14.93
CA ASP A 13 -0.47 -9.35 15.78
C ASP A 13 0.77 -8.77 15.09
N LYS A 14 0.80 -8.80 13.74
CA LYS A 14 1.85 -8.16 12.94
C LYS A 14 1.41 -6.78 12.53
N ALA A 15 2.18 -5.81 12.97
CA ALA A 15 2.09 -4.44 12.52
C ALA A 15 3.15 -4.14 11.44
N LEU A 16 2.97 -3.05 10.71
CA LEU A 16 3.96 -2.52 9.78
C LEU A 16 4.06 -1.00 9.89
N GLY A 17 5.13 -0.48 9.33
CA GLY A 17 5.30 0.94 9.12
C GLY A 17 6.55 1.22 8.31
N PHE A 18 7.00 2.46 8.39
CA PHE A 18 8.32 2.83 7.91
C PHE A 18 8.96 3.82 8.88
N TRP A 19 10.27 3.93 8.79
CA TRP A 19 11.04 4.95 9.50
C TRP A 19 11.95 5.65 8.51
N THR A 20 12.29 6.89 8.80
CA THR A 20 13.14 7.70 7.92
C THR A 20 14.56 7.85 8.51
N ASP A 21 15.58 7.58 7.69
CA ASP A 21 16.98 7.72 8.04
C ASP A 21 17.47 9.19 8.02
N ALA A 22 18.73 9.42 8.41
CA ALA A 22 19.31 10.76 8.44
C ALA A 22 19.44 11.42 7.06
N ASN A 23 19.40 10.63 5.98
CA ASN A 23 19.47 11.09 4.60
C ASN A 23 18.07 11.30 3.98
N GLY A 24 17.00 11.04 4.74
CA GLY A 24 15.62 11.16 4.26
C GLY A 24 15.09 9.94 3.51
N ASN A 25 15.80 8.80 3.54
CA ASN A 25 15.28 7.57 2.92
C ASN A 25 14.33 6.86 3.88
N ALA A 26 13.19 6.41 3.35
CA ALA A 26 12.24 5.58 4.07
C ALA A 26 12.70 4.12 4.10
N HIS A 27 12.56 3.46 5.24
CA HIS A 27 12.87 2.06 5.47
C HIS A 27 11.63 1.36 6.02
N GLY A 28 11.08 0.43 5.25
CA GLY A 28 9.89 -0.32 5.63
C GLY A 28 10.19 -1.32 6.73
N PHE A 29 9.22 -1.65 7.57
CA PHE A 29 9.38 -2.70 8.56
C PHE A 29 8.09 -3.45 8.87
N THR A 30 8.25 -4.66 9.37
CA THR A 30 7.20 -5.38 10.10
C THR A 30 7.60 -5.53 11.55
N TYR A 31 6.61 -5.50 12.43
CA TYR A 31 6.75 -5.68 13.86
C TYR A 31 5.76 -6.73 14.36
N ASP A 32 6.26 -7.85 14.86
CA ASP A 32 5.45 -8.88 15.48
C ASP A 32 5.32 -8.57 16.98
N THR A 33 4.13 -8.17 17.42
CA THR A 33 3.94 -7.68 18.80
C THR A 33 4.01 -8.80 19.85
N GLY A 34 3.68 -10.04 19.47
CA GLY A 34 3.75 -11.21 20.35
C GLY A 34 5.19 -11.63 20.66
N SER A 35 6.02 -11.76 19.61
CA SER A 35 7.44 -12.08 19.74
C SER A 35 8.35 -10.88 19.97
N LYS A 36 7.81 -9.65 19.83
CA LYS A 36 8.55 -8.37 19.85
C LYS A 36 9.67 -8.32 18.82
N SER A 37 9.48 -8.98 17.68
CA SER A 37 10.45 -9.04 16.59
C SER A 37 10.24 -7.91 15.61
N PHE A 38 11.33 -7.23 15.24
CA PHE A 38 11.37 -6.20 14.21
C PHE A 38 12.14 -6.74 13.02
N ILE A 39 11.58 -6.61 11.82
CA ILE A 39 12.21 -7.06 10.57
C ILE A 39 12.07 -5.94 9.55
N GLU A 40 13.20 -5.49 9.01
CA GLU A 40 13.22 -4.53 7.90
C GLU A 40 12.68 -5.18 6.63
N VAL A 41 11.93 -4.39 5.88
CA VAL A 41 11.36 -4.77 4.58
C VAL A 41 12.09 -3.97 3.52
N ASP A 42 13.10 -4.60 2.94
CA ASP A 42 13.88 -4.03 1.84
C ASP A 42 13.41 -4.59 0.49
N ILE A 43 13.29 -3.69 -0.49
CA ILE A 43 13.05 -4.05 -1.87
C ILE A 43 14.37 -3.90 -2.64
N LYS A 44 14.90 -5.04 -3.12
CA LYS A 44 16.18 -5.09 -3.84
C LYS A 44 16.20 -4.09 -5.00
N GLY A 45 17.27 -3.31 -5.08
CA GLY A 45 17.47 -2.32 -6.14
C GLY A 45 16.86 -0.94 -5.87
N HIS A 46 16.20 -0.74 -4.72
CA HIS A 46 15.59 0.53 -4.35
C HIS A 46 16.14 1.01 -3.00
N MET A 47 16.31 2.33 -2.87
CA MET A 47 16.90 2.96 -1.69
C MET A 47 15.88 3.43 -0.65
N GLY A 48 14.61 3.48 -1.00
CA GLY A 48 13.54 3.89 -0.10
C GLY A 48 12.34 2.97 -0.24
N THR A 49 11.91 2.37 0.87
CA THR A 49 10.74 1.49 0.94
C THR A 49 9.74 2.05 1.93
N THR A 50 8.53 2.31 1.46
CA THR A 50 7.39 2.69 2.31
C THR A 50 6.41 1.52 2.30
N THR A 51 6.24 0.84 3.44
CA THR A 51 5.18 -0.18 3.58
C THR A 51 3.92 0.49 4.10
N THR A 52 2.77 0.19 3.50
CA THR A 52 1.51 0.90 3.77
C THR A 52 0.39 -0.02 4.24
N ALA A 53 0.41 -1.30 3.85
CA ALA A 53 -0.64 -2.25 4.24
C ALA A 53 -0.12 -3.69 4.30
N ILE A 54 -0.74 -4.51 5.15
CA ILE A 54 -0.50 -5.95 5.31
C ILE A 54 -1.82 -6.69 5.40
N ASN A 55 -1.94 -7.83 4.74
CA ASN A 55 -3.10 -8.71 4.88
C ASN A 55 -2.85 -9.82 5.93
N ASN A 56 -3.85 -10.67 6.19
CA ASN A 56 -3.74 -11.77 7.17
C ASN A 56 -2.87 -12.93 6.68
N LYS A 57 -2.57 -13.01 5.38
CA LYS A 57 -1.57 -13.96 4.85
C LYS A 57 -0.16 -13.49 5.17
N GLY A 58 0.04 -12.18 5.34
CA GLY A 58 1.32 -11.55 5.58
C GLY A 58 1.88 -10.85 4.35
N ASP A 59 1.09 -10.70 3.29
CA ASP A 59 1.48 -9.99 2.08
C ASP A 59 1.45 -8.50 2.35
N ILE A 60 2.44 -7.81 1.80
CA ILE A 60 2.68 -6.39 2.08
C ILE A 60 2.47 -5.60 0.80
N ALA A 61 1.68 -4.53 0.89
CA ALA A 61 1.62 -3.50 -0.13
C ALA A 61 2.39 -2.26 0.32
N GLY A 62 2.90 -1.52 -0.65
CA GLY A 62 3.65 -0.30 -0.40
C GLY A 62 4.12 0.36 -1.69
N PHE A 63 5.11 1.23 -1.57
CA PHE A 63 5.79 1.81 -2.71
C PHE A 63 7.26 2.07 -2.40
N VAL A 64 8.07 2.07 -3.46
CA VAL A 64 9.49 2.41 -3.44
C VAL A 64 9.74 3.67 -4.24
N LYS A 65 10.81 4.38 -3.90
CA LYS A 65 11.24 5.55 -4.68
C LYS A 65 12.22 5.12 -5.77
N ASP A 66 11.88 5.39 -7.04
CA ASP A 66 12.73 5.18 -8.21
C ASP A 66 12.85 6.50 -8.99
N ASN A 67 14.05 7.09 -9.00
CA ASN A 67 14.36 8.34 -9.72
C ASN A 67 13.35 9.49 -9.46
N GLY A 68 12.84 9.59 -8.23
CA GLY A 68 11.88 10.62 -7.81
C GLY A 68 10.42 10.29 -8.10
N VAL A 69 10.13 9.13 -8.70
CA VAL A 69 8.78 8.61 -8.94
C VAL A 69 8.51 7.47 -7.96
N ASP A 70 7.31 7.44 -7.39
CA ASP A 70 6.92 6.32 -6.53
C ASP A 70 6.46 5.14 -7.40
N GLN A 71 6.96 3.95 -7.12
CA GLN A 71 6.53 2.70 -7.76
C GLN A 71 5.88 1.81 -6.72
N GLY A 72 4.62 1.48 -6.92
CA GLY A 72 3.88 0.60 -6.02
C GLY A 72 4.47 -0.81 -6.04
N PHE A 73 4.30 -1.57 -4.97
CA PHE A 73 4.66 -2.98 -4.95
C PHE A 73 3.66 -3.81 -4.15
N ILE A 74 3.63 -5.11 -4.47
CA ILE A 74 3.13 -6.18 -3.62
C ILE A 74 4.27 -7.14 -3.32
N LYS A 75 4.42 -7.51 -2.06
CA LYS A 75 5.42 -8.47 -1.58
C LYS A 75 4.72 -9.65 -0.92
N ASP A 76 4.79 -10.81 -1.58
CA ASP A 76 4.37 -12.13 -1.08
C ASP A 76 5.63 -12.94 -0.76
N GLY A 77 5.90 -13.14 0.53
CA GLY A 77 7.13 -13.80 0.99
C GLY A 77 8.38 -13.11 0.45
N ASN A 78 9.14 -13.78 -0.43
CA ASN A 78 10.34 -13.22 -1.08
C ASN A 78 10.08 -12.71 -2.51
N LYS A 79 8.87 -12.91 -3.05
CA LYS A 79 8.48 -12.41 -4.37
C LYS A 79 8.05 -10.95 -4.22
N VAL A 80 8.59 -10.08 -5.08
CA VAL A 80 8.18 -8.68 -5.19
C VAL A 80 7.64 -8.44 -6.59
N GLU A 81 6.44 -7.91 -6.67
CA GLU A 81 5.82 -7.43 -7.89
C GLU A 81 5.75 -5.91 -7.87
N LEU A 82 6.38 -5.26 -8.84
CA LEU A 82 6.31 -3.81 -9.00
C LEU A 82 5.08 -3.44 -9.83
N LEU A 83 4.25 -2.58 -9.26
CA LEU A 83 3.03 -2.06 -9.86
C LEU A 83 3.39 -0.92 -10.82
N LYS A 84 3.24 -1.16 -12.12
CA LYS A 84 3.51 -0.17 -13.17
C LYS A 84 2.22 0.56 -13.55
N GLY A 85 2.18 1.85 -13.27
CA GLY A 85 1.11 2.74 -13.71
C GLY A 85 1.31 3.19 -15.16
N PRO A 86 0.29 3.80 -15.77
CA PRO A 86 0.33 4.18 -17.18
C PRO A 86 1.36 5.27 -17.54
N LYS A 87 1.96 6.00 -16.58
CA LYS A 87 3.15 6.87 -16.78
C LYS A 87 3.64 7.65 -15.54
N GLY A 88 2.90 7.70 -14.43
CA GLY A 88 3.28 8.47 -13.23
C GLY A 88 3.50 7.62 -11.97
N SER A 89 3.58 8.30 -10.83
CA SER A 89 3.75 7.67 -9.51
C SER A 89 2.61 6.70 -9.25
N VAL A 90 2.93 5.52 -8.73
CA VAL A 90 1.97 4.53 -8.22
C VAL A 90 2.24 4.33 -6.74
N MET A 91 1.19 4.45 -5.94
CA MET A 91 1.23 4.16 -4.51
C MET A 91 0.21 3.09 -4.23
N ALA A 92 0.63 1.90 -3.81
CA ALA A 92 -0.27 0.91 -3.22
C ALA A 92 -0.48 1.29 -1.76
N LEU A 93 -1.74 1.45 -1.35
CA LEU A 93 -2.13 1.97 -0.04
C LEU A 93 -2.97 0.98 0.78
N GLY A 94 -3.45 -0.09 0.15
CA GLY A 94 -4.24 -1.13 0.80
C GLY A 94 -4.06 -2.46 0.09
N ILE A 95 -4.22 -3.56 0.82
CA ILE A 95 -4.25 -4.94 0.30
C ILE A 95 -5.23 -5.78 1.12
N ASN A 96 -5.98 -6.67 0.48
CA ASN A 96 -6.88 -7.59 1.14
C ASN A 96 -6.38 -9.05 1.09
N ASN A 97 -7.10 -9.97 1.73
CA ASN A 97 -6.77 -11.41 1.75
C ASN A 97 -7.05 -12.13 0.41
N GLU A 98 -7.56 -11.42 -0.60
CA GLU A 98 -7.77 -11.93 -1.96
C GLU A 98 -6.63 -11.48 -2.91
N ASP A 99 -5.54 -10.94 -2.35
CA ASP A 99 -4.36 -10.43 -3.07
C ASP A 99 -4.71 -9.29 -4.02
N GLN A 100 -5.72 -8.51 -3.62
CA GLN A 100 -6.14 -7.32 -4.33
C GLN A 100 -5.58 -6.09 -3.63
N ALA A 101 -4.80 -5.29 -4.35
CA ALA A 101 -4.27 -4.03 -3.90
C ALA A 101 -5.09 -2.85 -4.42
N VAL A 102 -5.22 -1.82 -3.59
CA VAL A 102 -5.80 -0.54 -3.98
C VAL A 102 -4.82 0.58 -3.72
N GLY A 103 -4.99 1.67 -4.45
CA GLY A 103 -4.12 2.82 -4.30
C GLY A 103 -4.42 3.92 -5.29
N SER A 104 -3.43 4.78 -5.48
CA SER A 104 -3.48 5.88 -6.43
C SER A 104 -2.36 5.80 -7.45
N PHE A 105 -2.63 6.27 -8.66
CA PHE A 105 -1.60 6.54 -9.65
C PHE A 105 -1.78 7.92 -10.27
N THR A 106 -0.70 8.51 -10.79
CA THR A 106 -0.78 9.70 -11.63
C THR A 106 -0.66 9.34 -13.11
N ASP A 107 -1.45 9.98 -13.96
CA ASP A 107 -1.33 9.85 -15.41
C ASP A 107 -0.28 10.80 -15.99
N ALA A 108 -0.09 10.76 -17.31
CA ALA A 108 0.89 11.59 -18.01
C ALA A 108 0.59 13.11 -17.95
N ALA A 109 -0.64 13.50 -17.58
CA ALA A 109 -1.04 14.89 -17.37
C ALA A 109 -0.88 15.33 -15.90
N GLY A 110 -0.42 14.43 -15.01
CA GLY A 110 -0.29 14.67 -13.58
C GLY A 110 -1.60 14.53 -12.81
N GLN A 111 -2.68 14.06 -13.43
CA GLN A 111 -3.95 13.84 -12.76
C GLN A 111 -3.89 12.56 -11.92
N ALA A 112 -4.32 12.65 -10.66
CA ALA A 112 -4.43 11.50 -9.78
C ALA A 112 -5.69 10.67 -10.07
N HIS A 113 -5.52 9.36 -10.11
CA HIS A 113 -6.53 8.33 -10.35
C HIS A 113 -6.44 7.25 -9.27
N ARG A 114 -7.53 6.50 -9.08
CA ARG A 114 -7.56 5.34 -8.17
C ARG A 114 -7.46 4.06 -8.96
N PHE A 115 -6.83 3.04 -8.39
CA PHE A 115 -6.77 1.71 -9.00
C PHE A 115 -7.18 0.61 -8.03
N LEU A 116 -7.70 -0.47 -8.61
CA LEU A 116 -7.68 -1.81 -8.06
C LEU A 116 -6.73 -2.65 -8.92
N PHE A 117 -5.83 -3.38 -8.28
CA PHE A 117 -4.96 -4.36 -8.91
C PHE A 117 -5.23 -5.73 -8.30
N ASP A 118 -5.56 -6.73 -9.12
CA ASP A 118 -5.68 -8.12 -8.70
C ASP A 118 -4.40 -8.86 -9.09
N ASP A 119 -3.57 -9.21 -8.09
CA ASP A 119 -2.27 -9.85 -8.30
C ASP A 119 -2.41 -11.24 -8.95
N ARG A 120 -3.48 -11.97 -8.62
CA ARG A 120 -3.72 -13.32 -9.15
C ARG A 120 -4.05 -13.31 -10.63
N LEU A 121 -4.69 -12.24 -11.09
CA LEU A 121 -5.09 -12.07 -12.48
C LEU A 121 -4.13 -11.16 -13.27
N HIS A 122 -3.21 -10.47 -12.59
CA HIS A 122 -2.39 -9.37 -13.10
C HIS A 122 -3.22 -8.31 -13.85
N GLN A 123 -4.38 -7.93 -13.30
CA GLN A 123 -5.32 -7.01 -13.93
C GLN A 123 -5.46 -5.71 -13.14
N TYR A 124 -5.45 -4.58 -13.87
CA TYR A 124 -5.78 -3.26 -13.34
C TYR A 124 -7.21 -2.88 -13.72
N ALA A 125 -7.92 -2.32 -12.75
CA ALA A 125 -9.12 -1.53 -12.99
C ALA A 125 -8.91 -0.11 -12.49
N VAL A 126 -9.14 0.89 -13.35
CA VAL A 126 -9.22 2.28 -12.89
C VAL A 126 -10.56 2.44 -12.20
N ILE A 127 -10.51 2.82 -10.92
CA ILE A 127 -11.72 3.06 -10.14
C ILE A 127 -12.18 4.49 -10.46
N ASN A 128 -13.07 4.59 -11.46
CA ASN A 128 -13.74 5.84 -11.84
C ASN A 128 -15.00 6.13 -11.01
N ASP A 129 -15.24 5.37 -9.94
CA ASP A 129 -16.51 5.39 -9.21
C ASP A 129 -16.37 6.14 -7.87
N PRO A 130 -17.13 7.23 -7.64
CA PRO A 130 -17.30 7.80 -6.30
C PRO A 130 -17.93 6.80 -5.30
N ASN A 131 -18.46 5.65 -5.76
CA ASN A 131 -19.11 4.64 -4.92
C ASN A 131 -18.25 3.40 -4.60
N GLY A 132 -16.97 3.36 -4.99
CA GLY A 132 -15.99 2.41 -4.45
C GLY A 132 -16.04 0.96 -4.97
N VAL A 133 -15.19 0.10 -4.38
CA VAL A 133 -14.87 -1.28 -4.81
C VAL A 133 -15.54 -2.32 -3.90
N LYS A 134 -15.85 -3.52 -4.43
CA LYS A 134 -16.37 -4.66 -3.64
C LYS A 134 -15.36 -5.15 -2.60
N GLY A 135 -15.81 -5.30 -1.35
CA GLY A 135 -15.04 -5.93 -0.26
C GLY A 135 -14.92 -5.05 0.98
N GLN A 136 -14.20 -5.54 2.00
CA GLN A 136 -13.72 -4.73 3.11
C GLN A 136 -12.31 -4.26 2.77
N LEU A 137 -12.12 -2.94 2.74
CA LEU A 137 -10.82 -2.31 2.53
C LEU A 137 -10.51 -1.45 3.75
N ALA A 138 -9.44 -1.80 4.45
CA ALA A 138 -8.82 -0.96 5.46
C ALA A 138 -7.64 -0.25 4.80
N GLY A 139 -7.61 1.08 4.89
CA GLY A 139 -6.51 1.87 4.37
C GLY A 139 -6.61 3.31 4.81
N PHE A 140 -5.61 4.10 4.43
CA PHE A 140 -5.59 5.53 4.65
C PHE A 140 -5.65 6.27 3.31
N PHE A 141 -6.31 7.43 3.26
CA PHE A 141 -6.23 8.33 2.11
C PHE A 141 -5.82 9.73 2.57
N LEU A 142 -5.17 10.48 1.67
CA LEU A 142 -5.02 11.93 1.84
C LEU A 142 -6.29 12.62 1.33
N ASP A 143 -6.91 13.44 2.16
CA ASP A 143 -8.00 14.33 1.72
C ASP A 143 -7.46 15.51 0.89
N LYS A 144 -8.36 16.34 0.35
CA LYS A 144 -8.00 17.56 -0.40
C LYS A 144 -7.24 18.60 0.44
N ALA A 145 -7.26 18.48 1.76
CA ALA A 145 -6.54 19.35 2.69
C ALA A 145 -5.17 18.76 3.11
N GLY A 146 -4.83 17.55 2.67
CA GLY A 146 -3.58 16.86 2.99
C GLY A 146 -3.62 16.07 4.30
N ASN A 147 -4.79 15.84 4.89
CA ASN A 147 -4.94 15.05 6.11
C ASN A 147 -4.97 13.55 5.79
N THR A 148 -4.34 12.74 6.65
CA THR A 148 -4.43 11.28 6.58
C THR A 148 -5.72 10.81 7.26
N ASP A 149 -6.69 10.39 6.46
CA ASP A 149 -7.97 9.85 6.91
C ASP A 149 -8.00 8.32 6.84
N GLY A 150 -8.45 7.68 7.91
CA GLY A 150 -8.69 6.24 7.94
C GLY A 150 -10.00 5.89 7.23
N MET A 151 -9.96 4.91 6.33
CA MET A 151 -11.11 4.42 5.60
C MET A 151 -11.38 2.97 5.98
N LEU A 152 -12.52 2.74 6.64
CA LEU A 152 -13.17 1.44 6.67
C LEU A 152 -14.34 1.49 5.69
N VAL A 153 -14.17 0.89 4.53
CA VAL A 153 -15.26 0.77 3.56
C VAL A 153 -15.84 -0.64 3.67
N GLN A 154 -17.07 -0.71 4.19
CA GLN A 154 -17.92 -1.89 4.14
C GLN A 154 -19.04 -1.60 3.14
N ILE A 155 -18.91 -2.12 1.91
CA ILE A 155 -19.96 -1.97 0.89
C ILE A 155 -20.79 -3.25 0.84
N SER A 156 -22.00 -3.20 1.39
CA SER A 156 -23.03 -4.19 1.11
C SER A 156 -23.78 -3.80 -0.17
N THR A 157 -24.01 -4.77 -1.05
CA THR A 157 -24.92 -4.56 -2.18
C THR A 157 -26.35 -4.49 -1.64
N HIS A 158 -27.01 -3.33 -1.75
CA HIS A 158 -28.47 -3.33 -1.84
C HIS A 158 -28.82 -3.93 -3.21
N HIS A 159 -29.14 -5.22 -3.24
CA HIS A 159 -29.84 -5.80 -4.37
C HIS A 159 -31.20 -5.10 -4.49
N SER A 160 -31.43 -4.47 -5.64
CA SER A 160 -32.80 -4.19 -6.13
C SER A 160 -33.21 -5.32 -7.04
#